data_AF-A0A2E8G1Q1-F1
#
_entry.id   AF-A0A2E8G1Q1-F1
#
_cell.length_a   1.000
_cell.length_b   1.000
_cell.length_c   1.000
_cell.angle_alpha   90.00
_cell.angle_beta   90.00
_cell.angle_gamma   90.00
#
_symmetry.space_group_name_H-M   'P 1'
#
loop_
_entity.id
_entity.type
_entity.pdbx_description
1 polymer ?
#
loop_
_entity_poly.entity_id
_entity_poly.type
_entity_poly.pdbx_seq_one_letter_code
_entity_poly.pdbx_strand_id
1 'polypeptide(L)'
;MGWRLWLSAVVCMVAIASAFHVFLLDRVGVPDNGLRVTEVARDGGRDWVIRLYGSVGPDAQRRRWQAVDDNYRIDIERRGDAGFVLDIAYRPGSQRRHRVRQRVRLAEGPTLVAAFGQASDDGETRIILDRVK
;
A
#
# COMPACT_ATOMS: atom_id res chain seq x y z
N MET A 1 -47.92 7.35 -14.70
CA MET A 1 -46.82 8.08 -14.04
C MET A 1 -45.88 7.21 -13.18
N GLY A 2 -46.30 6.09 -12.58
CA GLY A 2 -45.47 5.35 -11.60
C GLY A 2 -44.20 4.63 -12.13
N TRP A 3 -44.17 4.21 -13.39
CA TRP A 3 -43.04 3.44 -13.97
C TRP A 3 -41.71 4.23 -14.01
N ARG A 4 -41.76 5.54 -14.27
CA ARG A 4 -40.57 6.40 -14.31
C ARG A 4 -39.97 6.63 -12.92
N LEU A 5 -40.81 6.64 -11.88
CA LEU A 5 -40.37 6.73 -10.49
C LEU A 5 -39.70 5.44 -10.03
N TRP A 6 -40.24 4.29 -10.45
CA TRP A 6 -39.61 2.98 -10.20
C TRP A 6 -38.25 2.84 -10.86
N LEU A 7 -38.12 3.23 -12.13
CA LEU A 7 -36.82 3.23 -12.81
C LEU A 7 -35.81 4.17 -12.14
N SER A 8 -36.24 5.36 -11.72
CA SER A 8 -35.37 6.30 -10.99
C SER A 8 -34.90 5.74 -9.65
N ALA A 9 -35.81 5.09 -8.90
CA ALA A 9 -35.49 4.48 -7.61
C ALA A 9 -34.50 3.33 -7.76
N VAL A 10 -34.66 2.47 -8.79
CA VAL A 10 -33.73 1.37 -9.07
C VAL A 10 -32.34 1.91 -9.45
N VAL A 11 -32.28 2.93 -10.32
CA VAL A 11 -31.00 3.57 -10.70
C VAL A 11 -30.31 4.21 -9.49
N CYS A 12 -31.05 4.89 -8.61
CA CYS A 12 -30.51 5.43 -7.37
C CYS A 12 -29.98 4.32 -6.46
N MET A 13 -30.70 3.20 -6.32
CA MET A 13 -30.26 2.10 -5.46
C MET A 13 -28.99 1.44 -6.01
N VAL A 14 -28.87 1.27 -7.34
CA VAL A 14 -27.66 0.75 -8.00
C VAL A 14 -26.48 1.73 -7.84
N ALA A 15 -26.72 3.04 -7.96
CA ALA A 15 -25.68 4.04 -7.75
C ALA A 15 -25.17 4.05 -6.31
N ILE A 16 -26.08 3.99 -5.33
CA ILE A 16 -25.74 3.89 -3.90
C ILE A 16 -25.01 2.57 -3.63
N ALA A 17 -25.47 1.45 -4.16
CA ALA A 17 -24.80 0.16 -4.00
C ALA A 17 -23.40 0.16 -4.63
N SER A 18 -23.22 0.79 -5.78
CA SER A 18 -21.91 0.91 -6.46
C SER A 18 -20.96 1.81 -5.66
N ALA A 19 -21.44 2.97 -5.20
CA ALA A 19 -20.66 3.88 -4.35
C ALA A 19 -20.31 3.22 -3.01
N PHE A 20 -21.25 2.47 -2.43
CA PHE A 20 -21.03 1.72 -1.19
C PHE A 20 -20.08 0.54 -1.39
N HIS A 21 -20.10 -0.11 -2.55
CA HIS A 21 -19.16 -1.17 -2.90
C HIS A 21 -17.75 -0.64 -3.10
N VAL A 22 -17.58 0.51 -3.77
CA VAL A 22 -16.30 1.21 -3.89
C VAL A 22 -15.78 1.66 -2.52
N PHE A 23 -16.65 2.24 -1.68
CA PHE A 23 -16.32 2.66 -0.33
C PHE A 23 -15.97 1.49 0.60
N LEU A 24 -16.67 0.36 0.47
CA LEU A 24 -16.35 -0.86 1.19
C LEU A 24 -15.06 -1.49 0.69
N LEU A 25 -14.74 -1.48 -0.59
CA LEU A 25 -13.44 -1.94 -1.09
C LEU A 25 -12.30 -1.10 -0.50
N ASP A 26 -12.54 0.19 -0.27
CA ASP A 26 -11.58 1.09 0.36
C ASP A 26 -11.42 0.81 1.88
N ARG A 27 -12.52 0.54 2.60
CA ARG A 27 -12.49 0.23 4.05
C ARG A 27 -12.17 -1.22 4.42
N VAL A 28 -12.72 -2.20 3.72
CA VAL A 28 -12.35 -3.63 3.81
C VAL A 28 -10.93 -3.85 3.26
N GLY A 29 -10.40 -2.87 2.54
CA GLY A 29 -9.05 -2.87 2.01
C GLY A 29 -7.94 -2.58 3.02
N VAL A 30 -8.23 -2.15 4.24
CA VAL A 30 -7.21 -1.90 5.27
C VAL A 30 -6.88 -3.20 5.99
N PRO A 31 -5.69 -3.79 5.79
CA PRO A 31 -5.38 -5.07 6.41
C PRO A 31 -5.15 -4.90 7.92
N ASP A 32 -5.42 -5.94 8.73
CA ASP A 32 -5.29 -5.88 10.20
C ASP A 32 -3.88 -5.51 10.68
N ASN A 33 -2.87 -5.85 9.89
CA ASN A 33 -1.48 -5.48 10.15
C ASN A 33 -1.15 -4.03 9.77
N GLY A 34 -2.11 -3.28 9.22
CA GLY A 34 -1.99 -1.90 8.75
C GLY A 34 -1.12 -1.74 7.50
N LEU A 35 -0.73 -2.84 6.84
CA LEU A 35 0.14 -2.85 5.67
C LEU A 35 -0.53 -3.49 4.48
N ARG A 36 -0.52 -2.77 3.36
CA ARG A 36 -0.82 -3.33 2.06
C ARG A 36 0.41 -3.23 1.17
N VAL A 37 0.79 -4.34 0.57
CA VAL A 37 1.90 -4.42 -0.38
C VAL A 37 1.31 -4.66 -1.76
N THR A 38 1.63 -3.79 -2.71
CA THR A 38 1.20 -3.91 -4.10
C THR A 38 2.43 -3.84 -5.00
N GLU A 39 2.53 -4.78 -5.93
CA GLU A 39 3.53 -4.74 -6.99
C GLU A 39 2.89 -4.16 -8.26
N VAL A 40 3.53 -3.15 -8.85
CA VAL A 40 3.06 -2.46 -10.05
C VAL A 40 4.16 -2.56 -11.11
N ALA A 41 3.83 -3.14 -12.27
CA ALA A 41 4.74 -3.15 -13.40
C ALA A 41 4.90 -1.75 -14.01
N ARG A 42 6.12 -1.42 -14.42
CA ARG A 42 6.49 -0.14 -15.04
C ARG A 42 7.40 -0.41 -16.23
N ASP A 43 7.42 0.48 -17.21
CA ASP A 43 8.41 0.44 -18.28
C ASP A 43 9.83 0.47 -17.69
N GLY A 44 10.56 -0.63 -17.88
CA GLY A 44 11.91 -0.80 -17.34
C GLY A 44 11.97 -1.06 -15.83
N GLY A 45 10.96 -1.69 -15.23
CA GLY A 45 11.04 -2.14 -13.84
C GLY A 45 9.73 -2.51 -13.14
N ARG A 46 9.80 -2.61 -11.82
CA ARG A 46 8.61 -2.82 -10.96
C ARG A 46 8.67 -1.94 -9.72
N ASP A 47 7.53 -1.36 -9.37
CA ASP A 47 7.37 -0.55 -8.17
C ASP A 47 6.64 -1.38 -7.10
N TRP A 48 7.29 -1.57 -5.97
CA TRP A 48 6.71 -2.15 -4.76
C TRP A 48 6.17 -1.03 -3.88
N VAL A 49 4.85 -0.87 -3.89
CA VAL A 49 4.15 0.15 -3.12
C VAL A 49 3.68 -0.45 -1.80
N ILE A 50 4.23 0.04 -0.69
CA ILE A 50 3.90 -0.39 0.67
C ILE A 50 3.08 0.73 1.32
N ARG A 51 1.76 0.53 1.44
CA ARG A 51 0.85 1.48 2.09
C ARG A 51 0.77 1.23 3.59
N LEU A 52 0.97 2.29 4.38
CA LEU A 52 0.95 2.27 5.84
C LEU A 52 -0.32 2.95 6.36
N TYR A 53 -1.31 2.14 6.70
CA TYR A 53 -2.58 2.59 7.28
C TYR A 53 -2.46 2.84 8.79
N GLY A 54 -3.26 3.78 9.29
CA GLY A 54 -3.15 4.26 10.67
C GLY A 54 -1.82 4.97 10.94
N SER A 55 -1.11 5.37 9.88
CA SER A 55 0.16 6.08 9.99
C SER A 55 0.00 7.61 9.98
N VAL A 56 -1.16 8.10 9.56
CA VAL A 56 -1.51 9.52 9.43
C VAL A 56 -2.94 9.72 9.95
N GLY A 57 -3.24 10.90 10.48
CA GLY A 57 -4.57 11.26 10.95
C GLY A 57 -4.70 11.32 12.47
N PRO A 58 -5.86 11.77 12.97
CA PRO A 58 -6.10 11.99 14.39
C PRO A 58 -6.00 10.70 15.23
N ASP A 59 -6.30 9.55 14.62
CA ASP A 59 -6.27 8.23 15.26
C ASP A 59 -4.99 7.43 14.97
N ALA A 60 -3.92 8.10 14.51
CA ALA A 60 -2.67 7.47 14.10
C ALA A 60 -1.82 6.97 15.29
N GLN A 61 -2.33 5.97 16.01
CA GLN A 61 -1.70 5.41 17.22
C GLN A 61 -0.80 4.20 16.91
N ARG A 62 -0.91 3.63 15.70
CA ARG A 62 -0.14 2.45 15.31
C ARG A 62 1.35 2.79 15.28
N ARG A 63 2.15 1.95 15.95
CA ARG A 63 3.61 2.10 16.03
C ARG A 63 4.37 1.03 15.26
N ARG A 64 3.72 -0.06 14.88
CA ARG A 64 4.36 -1.17 14.18
C ARG A 64 3.46 -1.76 13.12
N TRP A 65 4.10 -2.17 12.05
CA TRP A 65 3.53 -2.71 10.83
C TRP A 65 4.36 -3.92 10.42
N GLN A 66 3.70 -5.05 10.21
CA GLN A 66 4.39 -6.29 9.84
C GLN A 66 3.62 -7.05 8.78
N ALA A 67 4.29 -7.44 7.70
CA ALA A 67 3.72 -8.28 6.66
C ALA A 67 4.71 -9.39 6.31
N VAL A 68 4.20 -10.61 6.16
CA VAL A 68 5.00 -11.79 5.82
C VAL A 68 4.24 -12.57 4.77
N ASP A 69 4.97 -12.96 3.74
CA ASP A 69 4.50 -13.72 2.59
C ASP A 69 5.68 -14.57 2.09
N ASP A 70 5.45 -15.44 1.12
CA ASP A 70 6.48 -16.36 0.59
C ASP A 70 7.67 -15.61 0.00
N ASN A 71 7.39 -14.44 -0.60
CA ASN A 71 8.39 -13.65 -1.32
C ASN A 71 8.88 -12.43 -0.53
N TYR A 72 8.30 -12.10 0.63
CA TYR A 72 8.73 -10.94 1.40
C TYR A 72 8.45 -11.02 2.89
N ARG A 73 9.23 -10.25 3.65
CA ARG A 73 9.03 -9.97 5.07
C ARG A 73 9.32 -8.50 5.31
N ILE A 74 8.34 -7.78 5.83
CA ILE A 74 8.39 -6.36 6.09
C ILE A 74 8.13 -6.15 7.58
N ASP A 75 9.01 -5.41 8.24
CA ASP A 75 8.82 -4.91 9.59
C ASP A 75 9.14 -3.41 9.60
N ILE A 76 8.16 -2.61 9.99
CA ILE A 76 8.28 -1.16 10.02
C ILE A 76 7.84 -0.68 11.39
N GLU A 77 8.70 0.11 12.04
CA GLU A 77 8.45 0.65 13.36
C GLU A 77 8.56 2.18 13.35
N ARG A 78 7.53 2.85 13.89
CA ARG A 78 7.53 4.29 14.08
C ARG A 78 8.42 4.68 15.27
N ARG A 79 9.25 5.69 15.07
CA ARG A 79 10.11 6.34 16.05
C ARG A 79 9.83 7.85 16.04
N GLY A 80 8.89 8.29 16.87
CA GLY A 80 8.40 9.68 16.90
C GLY A 80 7.37 9.96 15.81
N ASP A 81 7.13 11.22 15.46
CA ASP A 81 5.99 11.58 14.60
C ASP A 81 6.19 11.24 13.12
N ALA A 82 7.43 11.36 12.65
CA ALA A 82 7.79 11.15 11.24
C ALA A 82 9.00 10.22 11.04
N GLY A 83 9.61 9.72 12.12
CA GLY A 83 10.75 8.80 12.03
C GLY A 83 10.29 7.35 11.94
N PHE A 84 10.95 6.55 11.10
CA PHE A 84 10.63 5.13 10.91
C PHE A 84 11.89 4.30 10.78
N VAL A 85 11.85 3.08 11.32
CA VAL A 85 12.86 2.05 11.12
C VAL A 85 12.25 1.02 10.20
N LEU A 86 12.90 0.77 9.06
CA LEU A 86 12.47 -0.18 8.05
C LEU A 86 13.39 -1.39 8.08
N ASP A 87 12.81 -2.59 8.06
CA ASP A 87 13.48 -3.85 7.77
C ASP A 87 12.64 -4.62 6.76
N ILE A 88 13.04 -4.53 5.49
CA ILE A 88 12.30 -5.08 4.36
C ILE A 88 13.20 -6.11 3.69
N ALA A 89 12.85 -7.38 3.81
CA ALA A 89 13.44 -8.47 3.05
C ALA A 89 12.48 -8.90 1.94
N TYR A 90 12.95 -9.03 0.71
CA TYR A 90 12.13 -9.45 -0.41
C TYR A 90 12.96 -10.27 -1.40
N ARG A 91 12.26 -11.08 -2.20
CA ARG A 91 12.80 -11.90 -3.27
C ARG A 91 11.94 -11.63 -4.51
N PRO A 92 12.36 -10.73 -5.42
CA PRO A 92 11.64 -10.51 -6.66
C PRO A 92 11.93 -11.67 -7.62
N GLY A 93 10.92 -12.50 -7.91
CA GLY A 93 11.05 -13.64 -8.83
C GLY A 93 12.13 -14.66 -8.44
N SER A 94 12.92 -15.12 -9.41
CA SER A 94 14.03 -16.08 -9.25
C SER A 94 15.35 -15.43 -8.79
N GLN A 95 15.34 -14.15 -8.42
CA GLN A 95 16.56 -13.42 -8.05
C GLN A 95 17.02 -13.71 -6.61
N ARG A 96 18.23 -13.21 -6.30
CA ARG A 96 18.83 -13.26 -4.97
C ARG A 96 17.94 -12.51 -3.96
N ARG A 97 17.92 -12.97 -2.71
CA ARG A 97 17.19 -12.26 -1.64
C ARG A 97 17.86 -10.91 -1.38
N HIS A 98 17.06 -9.86 -1.35
CA HIS A 98 17.50 -8.52 -1.01
C HIS A 98 16.95 -8.10 0.35
N ARG A 99 17.66 -7.19 1.02
CA ARG A 99 17.25 -6.66 2.31
C ARG A 99 17.58 -5.17 2.39
N VAL A 100 16.59 -4.37 2.73
CA VAL A 100 16.69 -2.94 3.00
C VAL A 100 16.50 -2.73 4.49
N ARG A 101 17.54 -2.27 5.18
CA ARG A 101 17.47 -1.93 6.60
C ARG A 101 17.97 -0.50 6.79
N GLN A 102 17.08 0.40 7.18
CA GLN A 102 17.40 1.82 7.32
C GLN A 102 16.46 2.55 8.26
N ARG A 103 16.90 3.72 8.73
CA ARG A 103 16.07 4.67 9.46
C ARG A 103 15.80 5.86 8.57
N VAL A 104 14.53 6.18 8.36
CA VAL A 104 14.09 7.23 7.43
C VAL A 104 13.13 8.17 8.12
N ARG A 105 13.02 9.40 7.59
CA ARG A 105 11.90 10.29 7.88
C ARG A 105 10.93 10.21 6.71
N LEU A 106 9.64 10.03 7.00
CA LEU A 106 8.61 9.88 5.98
C LEU A 106 7.55 10.97 6.17
N ALA A 107 7.19 11.65 5.10
CA ALA A 107 6.04 12.56 5.08
C ALA A 107 4.74 11.77 4.78
N GLU A 108 3.59 12.43 4.89
CA GLU A 108 2.34 11.89 4.32
C GLU A 108 2.49 11.70 2.80
N GLY A 109 1.94 10.60 2.27
CA GLY A 109 2.05 10.24 0.85
C GLY A 109 3.25 9.35 0.47
N PRO A 110 3.48 9.15 -0.84
CA PRO A 110 4.47 8.22 -1.37
C PRO A 110 5.90 8.75 -1.23
N THR A 111 6.79 7.93 -0.69
CA THR A 111 8.22 8.22 -0.54
C THR A 111 9.05 7.06 -1.11
N LEU A 112 9.95 7.34 -2.03
CA LEU A 112 10.93 6.36 -2.50
C LEU A 112 11.96 6.08 -1.39
N VAL A 113 12.05 4.84 -0.94
CA VAL A 113 12.98 4.45 0.16
C VAL A 113 14.14 3.60 -0.33
N ALA A 114 13.99 2.88 -1.44
CA ALA A 114 15.08 2.13 -2.05
C ALA A 114 14.82 1.91 -3.54
N ALA A 115 15.90 1.77 -4.30
CA ALA A 115 15.87 1.36 -5.70
C ALA A 115 17.09 0.46 -5.96
N PHE A 116 16.88 -0.66 -6.66
CA PHE A 116 17.90 -1.68 -6.88
C PHE A 116 17.56 -2.54 -8.10
N GLY A 117 18.60 -3.15 -8.68
CA GLY A 117 18.51 -3.85 -9.96
C GLY A 117 19.30 -3.10 -11.03
N GLN A 118 19.81 -3.83 -12.03
CA GLN A 118 20.32 -3.22 -13.25
C GLN A 118 19.23 -3.22 -14.32
N ALA A 119 19.39 -2.37 -15.34
CA ALA A 119 18.58 -2.39 -16.55
C ALA A 119 18.85 -3.65 -17.41
N SER A 120 18.73 -4.84 -16.82
CA SER A 120 18.55 -6.12 -17.51
C SER A 120 17.05 -6.40 -17.64
N ASP A 121 16.66 -7.46 -18.35
CA ASP A 121 15.30 -7.72 -18.89
C ASP A 121 14.09 -7.46 -17.96
N ASP A 122 14.25 -7.54 -16.62
CA ASP A 122 13.20 -7.26 -15.63
C ASP A 122 13.15 -5.80 -15.11
N GLY A 123 14.16 -5.00 -15.41
CA GLY A 123 14.28 -3.59 -15.04
C GLY A 123 14.60 -3.29 -13.56
N GLU A 124 14.59 -2.00 -13.21
CA GLU A 124 14.86 -1.51 -11.85
C GLU A 124 13.66 -1.78 -10.94
N THR A 125 13.91 -2.37 -9.76
CA THR A 125 12.89 -2.49 -8.73
C THR A 125 13.01 -1.35 -7.73
N ARG A 126 11.88 -0.68 -7.46
CA ARG A 126 11.80 0.41 -6.50
C ARG A 126 10.88 0.06 -5.36
N ILE A 127 11.21 0.54 -4.17
CA ILE A 127 10.35 0.41 -2.99
C ILE A 127 9.86 1.80 -2.64
N ILE A 128 8.55 1.97 -2.73
CA ILE A 128 7.83 3.19 -2.41
C ILE A 128 7.01 2.91 -1.16
N LEU A 129 7.17 3.76 -0.15
CA LEU A 129 6.44 3.67 1.09
C LEU A 129 5.44 4.82 1.15
N ASP A 130 4.16 4.50 1.26
CA ASP A 130 3.07 5.45 1.13
C ASP A 130 2.31 5.57 2.47
N ARG A 131 2.46 6.73 3.11
CA ARG A 131 1.79 7.03 4.37
C ARG A 131 0.38 7.55 4.10
N VAL A 132 -0.61 6.69 4.32
CA VAL A 132 -2.02 6.96 4.05
C VAL A 132 -2.84 7.12 5.33
N LYS A 133 -3.94 7.88 5.24
CA LYS A 133 -4.93 8.04 6.31
C LYS A 133 -5.83 6.81 6.42
#